data_AF-A0A926C196-F1
#
_entry.id   AF-A0A926C196-F1
#
_cell.length_a   1.000
_cell.length_b   1.000
_cell.length_c   1.000
_cell.angle_alpha   90.00
_cell.angle_beta   90.00
_cell.angle_gamma   90.00
#
_symmetry.space_group_name_H-M   'P 1'
#
loop_
_entity.id
_entity.type
_entity.pdbx_description
1 polymer ?
#
loop_
_entity_poly.entity_id
_entity_poly.type
_entity_poly.pdbx_seq_one_letter_code
_entity_poly.pdbx_strand_id
1 'polypeptide(L)'
;MKLIDEVKILVVDDREDNLLSIETILEDKNYQIIKANSGLAALKILLNQEDFTLILMDVKMPGMSGIETAELIYQREKLKHIPIIFITAFDKDEEGMFEGYRMGAVDFIYKPINPQLLRYKVGVFIELFRQRNQLIDHQEQLRASNASLEQEVQERKLSEHKVQELNVQLVQRNLELNASNEELAQFAYVASHDLQEPLRKILLYGDMVKQKLYGQIDSDSDFRLDKIIYSASRMRDLIRGILQFSRSDYDAGSFQLVDLNQIVSQVLSDMEEEITEKQALVSVGQLPVIWGVPVQMSQLFQNLVNNAMKFGRNGHRIEVDIHGKLIEADELLELPDRKPETNYHQILVKDNGIGFKMEHANAIFGVFKRLHTYREYEGTGIGLSICKKIVDRHGGFIKAESQLNQGATFIITLPEVKTKALVAHQESEQL
;
A
#
# COMPACT_ATOMS: atom_id res chain seq x y z
N MET A 1 3.11 40.00 3.42
CA MET A 1 3.16 40.50 4.81
C MET A 1 3.79 41.89 4.79
N LYS A 2 2.98 42.95 4.63
CA LYS A 2 3.46 44.33 4.82
C LYS A 2 3.17 44.66 6.28
N LEU A 3 4.17 44.54 7.14
CA LEU A 3 4.13 45.26 8.40
C LEU A 3 4.02 46.74 8.04
N ILE A 4 2.95 47.41 8.47
CA ILE A 4 2.86 48.87 8.43
C ILE A 4 3.82 49.36 9.51
N ASP A 5 5.12 49.33 9.21
CA ASP A 5 6.17 49.81 10.12
C ASP A 5 6.12 51.33 10.23
N GLU A 6 5.65 52.03 9.20
CA GLU A 6 5.54 53.49 9.18
C GLU A 6 4.10 53.91 9.51
N VAL A 7 3.90 54.48 10.70
CA VAL A 7 2.60 54.98 11.15
C VAL A 7 2.42 56.38 10.63
N LYS A 8 1.45 56.57 9.73
CA LYS A 8 1.21 57.86 9.09
C LYS A 8 0.06 58.60 9.74
N ILE A 9 0.34 59.78 10.30
CA ILE A 9 -0.64 60.59 11.04
C ILE A 9 -0.87 61.90 10.30
N LEU A 10 -2.11 62.21 9.97
CA LEU A 10 -2.49 63.49 9.39
C LEU A 10 -2.89 64.46 10.51
N VAL A 11 -2.25 65.61 10.60
CA VAL A 11 -2.57 66.65 11.58
C VAL A 11 -3.13 67.86 10.83
N VAL A 12 -4.31 68.31 11.22
CA VAL A 12 -5.06 69.38 10.56
C VAL A 12 -5.41 70.46 11.59
N ASP A 13 -4.86 71.66 11.42
CA ASP A 13 -5.14 72.84 12.23
C ASP A 13 -4.83 74.08 11.38
N ASP A 14 -5.64 75.12 11.48
CA ASP A 14 -5.48 76.33 10.65
C ASP A 14 -4.28 77.19 11.07
N ARG A 15 -3.75 76.96 12.27
CA ARG A 15 -2.63 77.72 12.82
C ARG A 15 -1.34 76.91 12.82
N GLU A 16 -0.30 77.52 12.24
CA GLU A 16 1.02 76.88 12.09
C GLU A 16 1.70 76.59 13.44
N ASP A 17 1.44 77.39 14.47
CA ASP A 17 1.96 77.18 15.82
C ASP A 17 1.38 75.92 16.48
N ASN A 18 0.09 75.65 16.31
CA ASN A 18 -0.55 74.41 16.79
C ASN A 18 0.00 73.18 16.05
N LEU A 19 0.17 73.26 14.73
CA LEU A 19 0.74 72.18 13.93
C LEU A 19 2.16 71.81 14.40
N LEU A 20 3.02 72.80 14.62
CA LEU A 20 4.37 72.61 15.17
C LEU A 20 4.35 72.05 16.59
N SER A 21 3.41 72.52 17.42
CA SER A 21 3.26 72.00 18.79
C SER A 21 2.88 70.52 18.81
N ILE A 22 1.94 70.09 17.97
CA ILE A 22 1.49 68.69 17.89
C ILE A 22 2.62 67.81 17.34
N GLU A 23 3.31 68.28 16.31
CA GLU A 23 4.48 67.60 15.74
C GLU A 23 5.57 67.38 16.81
N THR A 24 5.87 68.40 17.61
CA THR A 24 6.86 68.31 18.70
C THR A 24 6.41 67.36 19.81
N ILE A 25 5.11 67.36 20.17
CA ILE A 25 4.57 66.47 21.21
C ILE A 25 4.64 64.99 20.78
N LEU A 26 4.45 64.74 19.49
CA LEU A 26 4.40 63.42 18.86
C LEU A 26 5.71 63.03 18.17
N GLU A 27 6.82 63.71 18.49
CA GLU A 27 8.13 63.45 17.92
C GLU A 27 8.64 62.06 18.37
N ASP A 28 8.23 61.03 17.64
CA ASP A 28 8.65 59.64 17.77
C ASP A 28 9.17 59.16 16.40
N LYS A 29 10.23 58.35 16.40
CA LYS A 29 10.90 57.86 15.19
C LYS A 29 10.02 56.99 14.30
N ASN A 30 8.88 56.53 14.81
CA ASN A 30 7.96 55.63 14.13
C ASN A 30 6.74 56.34 13.52
N TYR A 31 6.60 57.66 13.72
CA TYR A 31 5.46 58.45 13.25
C TYR A 31 5.87 59.34 12.08
N GLN A 32 5.22 59.16 10.94
CA GLN A 32 5.27 60.07 9.81
C GLN A 32 4.12 61.07 9.95
N ILE A 33 4.44 62.30 10.36
CA ILE A 33 3.45 63.36 10.54
C ILE A 33 3.30 64.15 9.24
N ILE A 34 2.08 64.17 8.69
CA ILE A 34 1.71 65.01 7.55
C ILE A 34 0.79 66.12 8.05
N LYS A 35 1.09 67.36 7.65
CA LYS A 35 0.38 68.55 8.14
C LYS A 35 -0.53 69.13 7.06
N ALA A 36 -1.70 69.60 7.46
CA ALA A 36 -2.63 70.35 6.63
C ALA A 36 -3.11 71.60 7.38
N ASN A 37 -3.18 72.74 6.69
CA ASN A 37 -3.55 74.03 7.29
C ASN A 37 -5.04 74.38 7.12
N SER A 38 -5.86 73.46 6.62
CA SER A 38 -7.30 73.63 6.44
C SER A 38 -7.96 72.29 6.12
N GLY A 39 -9.27 72.19 6.34
CA GLY A 39 -10.05 71.01 5.95
C GLY A 39 -9.94 70.67 4.45
N LEU A 40 -9.94 71.68 3.58
CA LEU A 40 -9.75 71.49 2.13
C LEU A 40 -8.37 70.94 1.79
N ALA A 41 -7.31 71.42 2.45
CA ALA A 41 -5.96 70.90 2.27
C ALA A 41 -5.87 69.44 2.73
N ALA A 42 -6.50 69.09 3.86
CA ALA A 42 -6.57 67.72 4.36
C ALA A 42 -7.26 66.79 3.36
N LEU A 43 -8.43 67.18 2.83
CA LEU A 43 -9.14 66.41 1.79
C LEU A 43 -8.31 66.25 0.51
N LYS A 44 -7.54 67.26 0.12
CA LYS A 44 -6.64 67.19 -1.04
C LYS A 44 -5.48 66.22 -0.82
N ILE A 45 -4.95 66.12 0.39
CA ILE A 45 -3.94 65.13 0.76
C ILE A 45 -4.55 63.73 0.71
N LEU A 46 -5.72 63.54 1.32
CA LEU A 46 -6.45 62.27 1.36
C LEU A 46 -6.95 61.77 0.00
N LEU A 47 -6.97 62.63 -1.03
CA LEU A 47 -7.21 62.22 -2.41
C LEU A 47 -6.00 61.52 -3.05
N ASN A 48 -4.79 61.87 -2.63
CA ASN A 48 -3.55 61.36 -3.22
C ASN A 48 -2.89 60.29 -2.35
N GLN A 49 -3.24 60.22 -1.06
CA GLN A 49 -2.66 59.33 -0.07
C GLN A 49 -3.78 58.78 0.83
N GLU A 50 -3.99 57.46 0.84
CA GLU A 50 -5.10 56.79 1.55
C GLU A 50 -4.61 55.95 2.75
N ASP A 51 -3.30 55.94 3.03
CA ASP A 51 -2.59 55.06 3.95
C ASP A 51 -2.40 55.64 5.37
N PHE A 52 -3.27 56.56 5.79
CA PHE A 52 -3.19 57.16 7.12
C PHE A 52 -3.72 56.20 8.20
N THR A 53 -3.00 56.14 9.32
CA THR A 53 -3.37 55.36 10.52
C THR A 53 -4.28 56.14 11.46
N LEU A 54 -4.13 57.48 11.50
CA LEU A 54 -4.87 58.37 12.39
C LEU A 54 -4.95 59.77 11.81
N ILE A 55 -6.05 60.49 12.08
CA ILE A 55 -6.19 61.91 11.76
C ILE A 55 -6.43 62.69 13.07
N LEU A 56 -5.61 63.71 13.32
CA LEU A 56 -5.83 64.71 14.36
C LEU A 56 -6.41 65.95 13.69
N MET A 57 -7.61 66.36 14.09
CA MET A 57 -8.38 67.39 13.39
C MET A 57 -8.82 68.49 14.36
N ASP A 58 -8.43 69.73 14.11
CA ASP A 58 -8.99 70.86 14.85
C ASP A 58 -10.46 71.07 14.46
N VAL A 59 -11.31 71.31 15.45
CA VAL A 59 -12.76 71.48 15.22
C VAL A 59 -13.06 72.84 14.58
N LYS A 60 -12.40 73.92 15.05
CA LYS A 60 -12.69 75.29 14.63
C LYS A 60 -11.63 75.81 13.67
N MET A 61 -11.88 75.64 12.37
CA MET A 61 -11.05 76.18 11.30
C MET A 61 -11.84 77.16 10.42
N PRO A 62 -11.20 78.20 9.85
CA PRO A 62 -11.84 79.10 8.89
C PRO A 62 -12.28 78.37 7.62
N GLY A 63 -13.46 78.74 7.11
CA GLY A 63 -14.01 78.24 5.86
C GLY A 63 -14.75 76.91 6.01
N MET A 64 -14.04 75.83 6.33
CA MET A 64 -14.62 74.49 6.56
C MET A 64 -14.18 73.98 7.92
N SER A 65 -15.15 73.66 8.77
CA SER A 65 -14.89 73.14 10.13
C SER A 65 -14.31 71.73 10.10
N GLY A 66 -13.68 71.31 11.20
CA GLY A 66 -13.14 69.95 11.33
C GLY A 66 -14.23 68.88 11.25
N ILE A 67 -15.44 69.18 11.75
CA ILE A 67 -16.58 68.27 11.71
C ILE A 67 -17.07 68.09 10.26
N GLU A 68 -17.31 69.18 9.52
CA GLU A 68 -17.67 69.11 8.10
C GLU A 68 -16.59 68.38 7.28
N THR A 69 -15.33 68.58 7.61
CA THR A 69 -14.21 67.87 6.98
C THR A 69 -14.28 66.36 7.25
N ALA A 70 -14.54 65.96 8.50
CA ALA A 70 -14.68 64.55 8.87
C ALA A 70 -15.87 63.88 8.18
N GLU A 71 -16.98 64.60 7.99
CA GLU A 71 -18.15 64.09 7.25
C GLU A 71 -17.76 63.66 5.83
N LEU A 72 -17.06 64.55 5.12
CA LEU A 72 -16.60 64.31 3.76
C LEU A 72 -15.56 63.17 3.68
N ILE A 73 -14.78 62.95 4.74
CA ILE A 73 -13.85 61.83 4.86
C ILE A 73 -14.63 60.52 5.02
N TYR A 74 -15.60 60.45 5.94
CA TYR A 74 -16.37 59.24 6.22
C TYR A 74 -17.33 58.84 5.10
N GLN A 75 -17.75 59.77 4.24
CA GLN A 75 -18.52 59.45 3.03
C GLN A 75 -17.74 58.60 2.01
N ARG A 76 -16.41 58.49 2.14
CA ARG A 76 -15.57 57.69 1.23
C ARG A 76 -15.32 56.30 1.80
N GLU A 77 -15.72 55.27 1.05
CA GLU A 77 -15.58 53.86 1.44
C GLU A 77 -14.17 53.45 1.87
N LYS A 78 -13.14 54.04 1.26
CA LYS A 78 -11.75 53.70 1.57
C LYS A 78 -11.19 54.41 2.80
N LEU A 79 -11.73 55.58 3.13
CA LEU A 79 -11.24 56.40 4.24
C LEU A 79 -12.06 56.23 5.52
N LYS A 80 -13.27 55.62 5.41
CA LYS A 80 -14.19 55.45 6.54
C LYS A 80 -13.62 54.66 7.73
N HIS A 81 -12.51 53.95 7.51
CA HIS A 81 -11.85 53.12 8.51
C HIS A 81 -10.75 53.85 9.28
N ILE A 82 -10.38 55.08 8.88
CA ILE A 82 -9.33 55.86 9.53
C ILE A 82 -9.92 56.56 10.77
N PRO A 83 -9.38 56.33 11.97
CA PRO A 83 -9.84 57.02 13.17
C PRO A 83 -9.53 58.52 13.11
N ILE A 84 -10.47 59.36 13.57
CA ILE A 84 -10.30 60.81 13.72
C ILE A 84 -10.39 61.15 15.22
N ILE A 85 -9.39 61.88 15.72
CA ILE A 85 -9.41 62.51 17.05
C ILE A 85 -9.56 64.02 16.85
N PHE A 86 -10.58 64.59 17.45
CA PHE A 86 -10.83 66.02 17.37
C PHE A 86 -10.07 66.79 18.44
N ILE A 87 -9.52 67.94 18.07
CA ILE A 87 -8.91 68.89 19.01
C ILE A 87 -9.88 70.08 19.13
N THR A 88 -10.30 70.42 20.36
CA THR A 88 -11.33 71.45 20.59
C THR A 88 -11.04 72.29 21.84
N ALA A 89 -11.68 73.46 21.97
CA ALA A 89 -11.55 74.32 23.15
C ALA A 89 -12.53 73.89 24.26
N PHE A 90 -12.11 73.98 25.53
CA PHE A 90 -12.98 73.74 26.70
C PHE A 90 -14.16 74.74 26.70
N ASP A 91 -15.38 74.24 26.88
CA ASP A 91 -16.61 74.96 27.27
C ASP A 91 -17.59 75.57 26.23
N LYS A 92 -17.54 75.29 24.91
CA LYS A 92 -18.60 75.83 24.00
C LYS A 92 -19.18 74.93 22.89
N ASP A 93 -18.72 73.70 22.67
CA ASP A 93 -19.19 72.86 21.55
C ASP A 93 -19.74 71.49 22.00
N GLU A 94 -20.59 71.42 23.03
CA GLU A 94 -21.28 70.16 23.40
C GLU A 94 -22.06 69.57 22.21
N GLU A 95 -22.68 70.43 21.40
CA GLU A 95 -23.44 70.05 20.20
C GLU A 95 -22.52 69.50 19.09
N GLY A 96 -21.34 70.11 18.90
CA GLY A 96 -20.32 69.62 17.98
C GLY A 96 -19.66 68.30 18.42
N MET A 97 -19.58 68.05 19.74
CA MET A 97 -19.10 66.77 20.29
C MET A 97 -20.10 65.63 20.01
N PHE A 98 -21.38 65.89 20.20
CA PHE A 98 -22.43 64.89 19.94
C PHE A 98 -22.51 64.52 18.46
N GLU A 99 -22.41 65.50 17.56
CA GLU A 99 -22.33 65.25 16.11
C GLU A 99 -21.04 64.50 15.72
N GLY A 100 -19.90 64.84 16.31
CA GLY A 100 -18.65 64.10 16.08
C GLY A 100 -18.75 62.61 16.45
N TYR A 101 -19.33 62.28 17.61
CA TYR A 101 -19.58 60.87 17.98
C TYR A 101 -20.58 60.17 17.06
N ARG A 102 -21.65 60.87 16.64
CA ARG A 102 -22.63 60.33 15.68
C ARG A 102 -22.02 60.06 14.30
N MET A 103 -21.00 60.81 13.92
CA MET A 103 -20.29 60.68 12.65
C MET A 103 -19.15 59.66 12.69
N GLY A 104 -18.96 58.96 13.81
CA GLY A 104 -17.94 57.92 13.94
C GLY A 104 -16.56 58.42 14.38
N ALA A 105 -16.44 59.67 14.82
CA ALA A 105 -15.21 60.15 15.44
C ALA A 105 -14.99 59.45 16.77
N VAL A 106 -13.73 59.14 17.04
CA VAL A 106 -13.38 58.14 18.03
C VAL A 106 -13.02 58.75 19.38
N ASP A 107 -12.54 60.00 19.39
CA ASP A 107 -12.13 60.67 20.63
C ASP A 107 -11.95 62.19 20.47
N PHE A 108 -11.82 62.89 21.61
CA PHE A 108 -11.59 64.34 21.68
C PHE A 108 -10.40 64.68 22.60
N ILE A 109 -9.68 65.75 22.26
CA ILE A 109 -8.59 66.33 23.03
C ILE A 109 -8.87 67.82 23.22
N TYR A 110 -8.80 68.28 24.46
CA TYR A 110 -9.06 69.68 24.77
C TYR A 110 -7.80 70.54 24.71
N LYS A 111 -7.95 71.79 24.24
CA LYS A 111 -6.95 72.86 24.32
C LYS A 111 -7.03 73.53 25.73
N PRO A 112 -5.91 73.80 26.41
CA PRO A 112 -4.52 73.56 25.99
C PRO A 112 -4.17 72.07 25.99
N ILE A 113 -3.50 71.62 24.92
CA ILE A 113 -3.19 70.20 24.68
C ILE A 113 -2.27 69.70 25.79
N ASN A 114 -2.71 68.68 26.54
CA ASN A 114 -1.85 67.96 27.46
C ASN A 114 -0.94 66.99 26.68
N PRO A 115 0.39 67.17 26.67
CA PRO A 115 1.29 66.35 25.87
C PRO A 115 1.25 64.85 26.19
N GLN A 116 1.07 64.49 27.46
CA GLN A 116 0.98 63.09 27.87
C GLN A 116 -0.33 62.47 27.38
N LEU A 117 -1.46 63.18 27.57
CA LEU A 117 -2.77 62.70 27.16
C LEU A 117 -2.84 62.47 25.64
N LEU A 118 -2.30 63.40 24.85
CA LEU A 118 -2.24 63.27 23.39
C LEU A 118 -1.42 62.04 22.98
N ARG A 119 -0.22 61.85 23.55
CA ARG A 119 0.61 60.67 23.27
C ARG A 119 -0.08 59.36 23.63
N TYR A 120 -0.73 59.29 24.80
CA TYR A 120 -1.44 58.07 25.21
C TYR A 120 -2.61 57.74 24.28
N LYS A 121 -3.46 58.72 23.95
CA LYS A 121 -4.60 58.50 23.05
C LYS A 121 -4.14 58.07 21.66
N VAL A 122 -3.17 58.78 21.08
CA VAL A 122 -2.57 58.43 19.78
C VAL A 122 -2.02 57.00 19.79
N GLY A 123 -1.26 56.63 20.82
CA GLY A 123 -0.70 55.27 20.96
C GLY A 123 -1.77 54.18 21.00
N VAL A 124 -2.84 54.37 21.78
CA VAL A 124 -3.96 53.42 21.88
C VAL A 124 -4.64 53.23 20.53
N PHE A 125 -4.92 54.31 19.79
CA PHE A 125 -5.59 54.21 18.49
C PHE A 125 -4.74 53.53 17.42
N ILE A 126 -3.43 53.74 17.45
CA ILE A 126 -2.51 53.05 16.56
C ILE A 126 -2.49 51.54 16.87
N GLU A 127 -2.45 51.16 18.15
CA GLU A 127 -2.49 49.75 18.55
C GLU A 127 -3.80 49.07 18.10
N LEU A 128 -4.94 49.72 18.34
CA LEU A 128 -6.25 49.23 17.90
C LEU A 128 -6.32 49.07 16.38
N PHE A 129 -5.79 50.03 15.62
CA PHE A 129 -5.74 49.95 14.16
C PHE A 129 -4.91 48.75 13.69
N ARG A 130 -3.74 48.53 14.30
CA ARG A 130 -2.87 47.38 13.99
C ARG A 130 -3.57 46.05 14.30
N GLN A 131 -4.18 45.92 15.48
CA GLN A 131 -4.92 44.71 15.87
C GLN A 131 -6.08 44.43 14.91
N ARG A 132 -6.85 45.45 14.51
CA ARG A 132 -7.95 45.29 13.56
C ARG A 132 -7.47 44.77 12.21
N ASN A 133 -6.38 45.32 11.67
CA ASN A 133 -5.85 44.86 10.39
C ASN A 133 -5.31 43.43 10.49
N GLN A 134 -4.65 43.06 11.59
CA GLN A 134 -4.22 41.68 11.84
C GLN A 134 -5.40 40.71 11.90
N LEU A 135 -6.52 41.11 12.52
CA LEU A 135 -7.73 40.29 12.59
C LEU A 135 -8.35 40.07 11.20
N ILE A 136 -8.38 41.11 10.36
CA ILE A 136 -8.87 41.01 8.98
C ILE A 136 -8.00 40.03 8.19
N ASP A 137 -6.68 40.18 8.25
CA ASP A 137 -5.73 39.28 7.57
C ASP A 137 -5.92 37.83 8.04
N HIS A 138 -6.06 37.61 9.35
CA HIS A 138 -6.27 36.28 9.90
C HIS A 138 -7.61 35.67 9.48
N GLN A 139 -8.67 36.49 9.41
CA GLN A 139 -9.99 36.06 8.95
C GLN A 139 -9.97 35.66 7.48
N GLU A 140 -9.23 36.36 6.62
CA GLU A 140 -9.05 35.98 5.22
C GLU A 140 -8.27 34.66 5.09
N GLN A 141 -7.21 34.48 5.86
CA GLN A 141 -6.44 33.24 5.88
C GLN A 141 -7.29 32.04 6.33
N LEU A 142 -8.06 32.19 7.40
CA LEU A 142 -8.96 31.15 7.89
C LEU A 142 -10.03 30.79 6.85
N ARG A 143 -10.59 31.77 6.16
CA ARG A 143 -11.57 31.52 5.07
C ARG A 143 -10.95 30.74 3.92
N ALA A 144 -9.74 31.12 3.48
CA ALA A 144 -9.03 30.41 2.43
C ALA A 144 -8.70 28.96 2.85
N SER A 145 -8.23 28.77 4.08
CA SER A 145 -7.93 27.44 4.62
C SER A 145 -9.17 26.55 4.72
N ASN A 146 -10.28 27.09 5.22
CA ASN A 146 -11.53 26.32 5.33
C ASN A 146 -12.07 25.90 3.96
N ALA A 147 -12.02 26.79 2.96
CA ALA A 147 -12.42 26.45 1.60
C ALA A 147 -11.56 25.32 1.00
N SER A 148 -10.24 25.36 1.24
CA SER A 148 -9.34 24.28 0.80
C SER A 148 -9.63 22.95 1.51
N LEU A 149 -9.87 22.98 2.82
CA LEU A 149 -10.21 21.79 3.60
C LEU A 149 -11.54 21.18 3.18
N GLU A 150 -12.55 22.00 2.89
CA GLU A 150 -13.84 21.53 2.38
C GLU A 150 -13.69 20.80 1.04
N GLN A 151 -12.83 21.29 0.15
CA GLN A 151 -12.51 20.62 -1.11
C GLN A 151 -11.82 19.28 -0.86
N GLU A 152 -10.80 19.24 -0.01
CA GLU A 152 -10.06 18.00 0.31
C GLU A 152 -10.97 16.93 0.93
N VAL A 153 -11.86 17.34 1.86
CA VAL A 153 -12.85 16.44 2.46
C VAL A 153 -13.80 15.87 1.41
N GLN A 154 -14.23 16.67 0.45
CA GLN A 154 -15.12 16.22 -0.62
C GLN A 154 -14.43 15.23 -1.55
N GLU A 155 -13.18 15.49 -1.94
CA GLU A 155 -12.35 14.59 -2.74
C GLU A 155 -12.12 13.26 -2.01
N ARG A 156 -11.83 13.32 -0.71
CA ARG A 156 -11.63 12.13 0.13
C ARG A 156 -12.88 11.27 0.22
N LYS A 157 -14.06 11.87 0.42
CA LYS A 157 -15.35 11.15 0.42
C LYS A 157 -15.64 10.44 -0.89
N LEU A 158 -15.38 11.11 -2.03
CA LEU A 158 -15.55 10.49 -3.35
C LEU A 158 -14.60 9.30 -3.55
N SER A 159 -13.35 9.42 -3.09
CA SER A 159 -12.38 8.33 -3.12
C SER A 159 -12.81 7.15 -2.25
N GLU A 160 -13.26 7.40 -1.02
CA GLU A 160 -13.75 6.37 -0.09
C GLU A 160 -14.95 5.60 -0.68
N HIS A 161 -15.92 6.31 -1.26
CA HIS A 161 -17.04 5.66 -1.96
C HIS A 161 -16.58 4.79 -3.14
N LYS A 162 -15.57 5.24 -3.90
CA LYS A 162 -15.05 4.47 -5.02
C LYS A 162 -14.35 3.19 -4.56
N VAL A 163 -13.56 3.28 -3.49
CA VAL A 163 -12.90 2.12 -2.88
C VAL A 163 -13.94 1.12 -2.39
N GLN A 164 -15.01 1.59 -1.74
CA GLN A 164 -16.08 0.71 -1.27
C GLN A 164 -16.80 -0.01 -2.42
N GLU A 165 -17.09 0.69 -3.52
CA GLU A 165 -17.68 0.09 -4.73
C GLU A 165 -16.77 -0.99 -5.32
N LEU A 166 -15.47 -0.70 -5.46
CA LEU A 166 -14.49 -1.65 -5.97
C LEU A 166 -14.36 -2.88 -5.07
N ASN A 167 -14.39 -2.71 -3.75
CA ASN A 167 -14.36 -3.83 -2.81
C ASN A 167 -15.57 -4.75 -2.97
N VAL A 168 -16.77 -4.19 -3.13
CA VAL A 168 -17.98 -5.00 -3.38
C VAL A 168 -17.84 -5.78 -4.70
N GLN A 169 -17.34 -5.15 -5.76
CA GLN A 169 -17.10 -5.83 -7.04
C GLN A 169 -16.04 -6.93 -6.92
N LEU A 170 -14.96 -6.70 -6.17
CA LEU A 170 -13.93 -7.70 -5.93
C LEU A 170 -14.47 -8.92 -5.20
N VAL A 171 -15.25 -8.72 -4.14
CA VAL A 171 -15.90 -9.81 -3.41
C VAL A 171 -16.82 -10.61 -4.32
N GLN A 172 -17.65 -9.93 -5.12
CA GLN A 172 -18.54 -10.58 -6.07
C GLN A 172 -17.76 -11.41 -7.12
N ARG A 173 -16.68 -10.86 -7.70
CA ARG A 173 -15.83 -11.58 -8.64
C ARG A 173 -15.14 -12.78 -8.00
N ASN A 174 -14.73 -12.67 -6.74
CA ASN A 174 -14.11 -13.78 -6.03
C ASN A 174 -15.11 -14.93 -5.82
N LEU A 175 -16.35 -14.61 -5.43
CA LEU A 175 -17.43 -15.59 -5.32
C LEU A 175 -17.73 -16.28 -6.65
N GLU A 176 -17.82 -15.52 -7.75
CA GLU A 176 -18.00 -16.07 -9.11
C GLU A 176 -16.86 -17.00 -9.52
N LEU A 177 -15.62 -16.60 -9.25
CA LEU A 177 -14.43 -17.42 -9.54
C LEU A 177 -14.42 -18.71 -8.72
N ASN A 178 -14.74 -18.64 -7.43
CA ASN A 178 -14.79 -19.82 -6.57
C ASN A 178 -15.90 -20.78 -7.02
N ALA A 179 -17.10 -20.27 -7.33
CA ALA A 179 -18.18 -21.09 -7.87
C ALA A 179 -17.79 -21.75 -9.20
N SER A 180 -17.13 -21.01 -10.09
CA SER A 180 -16.65 -21.56 -11.38
C SER A 180 -15.55 -22.61 -11.19
N ASN A 181 -14.65 -22.42 -10.22
CA ASN A 181 -13.63 -23.40 -9.87
C ASN A 181 -14.25 -24.68 -9.30
N GLU A 182 -15.24 -24.57 -8.41
CA GLU A 182 -15.98 -25.72 -7.87
C GLU A 182 -16.71 -26.49 -8.97
N GLU A 183 -17.39 -25.80 -9.89
CA GLU A 183 -18.07 -26.41 -11.03
C GLU A 183 -17.06 -27.16 -11.92
N LEU A 184 -15.91 -26.55 -12.21
CA LEU A 184 -14.84 -27.17 -12.99
C LEU A 184 -14.27 -28.40 -12.27
N ALA A 185 -14.09 -28.34 -10.95
CA ALA A 185 -13.60 -29.45 -10.14
C ALA A 185 -14.59 -30.61 -10.14
N GLN A 186 -15.90 -30.33 -10.01
CA GLN A 186 -16.96 -31.32 -10.08
C GLN A 186 -17.05 -31.96 -11.47
N PHE A 187 -16.96 -31.16 -12.54
CA PHE A 187 -16.93 -31.65 -13.92
C PHE A 187 -15.73 -32.57 -14.15
N ALA A 188 -14.54 -32.12 -13.75
CA ALA A 188 -13.32 -32.93 -13.82
C ALA A 188 -13.46 -34.24 -13.04
N TYR A 189 -14.18 -34.23 -11.91
CA TYR A 189 -14.43 -35.42 -11.11
C TYR A 189 -15.30 -36.45 -11.83
N VAL A 190 -16.47 -36.04 -12.29
CA VAL A 190 -17.41 -36.91 -13.01
C VAL A 190 -16.77 -37.46 -14.28
N ALA A 191 -16.16 -36.59 -15.09
CA ALA A 191 -15.48 -36.99 -16.32
C ALA A 191 -14.36 -38.01 -16.06
N SER A 192 -13.58 -37.82 -14.99
CA SER A 192 -12.51 -38.76 -14.64
C SER A 192 -13.02 -40.13 -14.19
N HIS A 193 -14.09 -40.16 -13.40
CA HIS A 193 -14.74 -41.42 -13.01
C HIS A 193 -15.23 -42.18 -14.25
N ASP A 194 -15.92 -41.47 -15.15
CA ASP A 194 -16.50 -42.06 -16.36
C ASP A 194 -15.45 -42.54 -17.36
N LEU A 195 -14.25 -41.94 -17.35
CA LEU A 195 -13.11 -42.40 -18.13
C LEU A 195 -12.34 -43.55 -17.46
N GLN A 196 -12.34 -43.66 -16.13
CA GLN A 196 -11.65 -44.73 -15.40
C GLN A 196 -12.33 -46.09 -15.55
N GLU A 197 -13.66 -46.14 -15.57
CA GLU A 197 -14.40 -47.41 -15.67
C GLU A 197 -14.14 -48.17 -16.99
N PRO A 198 -14.18 -47.55 -18.19
CA PRO A 198 -13.82 -48.24 -19.42
C PRO A 198 -12.34 -48.66 -19.43
N LEU A 199 -11.43 -47.85 -18.87
CA LEU A 199 -10.02 -48.21 -18.77
C LEU A 199 -9.77 -49.42 -17.86
N ARG A 200 -10.48 -49.49 -16.73
CA ARG A 200 -10.44 -50.65 -15.82
C ARG A 200 -10.83 -51.93 -16.55
N LYS A 201 -11.86 -51.88 -17.40
CA LYS A 201 -12.29 -53.02 -18.22
C LYS A 201 -11.25 -53.40 -19.29
N ILE A 202 -10.66 -52.42 -19.99
CA ILE A 202 -9.60 -52.68 -20.98
C ILE A 202 -8.42 -53.39 -20.33
N LEU A 203 -7.99 -52.93 -19.15
CA LEU A 203 -6.91 -53.55 -18.39
C LEU A 203 -7.28 -54.97 -17.95
N LEU A 204 -8.44 -55.14 -17.32
CA LEU A 204 -8.90 -56.46 -16.84
C LEU A 204 -8.95 -57.49 -17.98
N TYR A 205 -9.59 -57.16 -19.09
CA TYR A 205 -9.70 -58.09 -20.22
C TYR A 205 -8.36 -58.29 -20.94
N GLY A 206 -7.54 -57.24 -21.04
CA GLY A 206 -6.18 -57.34 -21.60
C GLY A 206 -5.32 -58.32 -20.81
N ASP A 207 -5.29 -58.18 -19.48
CA ASP A 207 -4.53 -59.07 -18.59
C ASP A 207 -5.06 -60.50 -18.65
N MET A 208 -6.38 -60.70 -18.70
CA MET A 208 -6.99 -62.03 -18.85
C MET A 208 -6.59 -62.70 -20.17
N VAL A 209 -6.60 -61.96 -21.29
CA VAL A 209 -6.19 -62.47 -22.61
C VAL A 209 -4.70 -62.82 -22.58
N LYS A 210 -3.87 -61.95 -22.00
CA LYS A 210 -2.42 -62.15 -21.89
C LYS A 210 -2.09 -63.41 -21.07
N GLN A 211 -2.73 -63.60 -19.92
CA GLN A 211 -2.54 -64.79 -19.09
C GLN A 211 -2.99 -66.07 -19.80
N LYS A 212 -4.14 -66.04 -20.50
CA LYS A 212 -4.69 -67.22 -21.17
C LYS A 212 -3.87 -67.65 -22.40
N LEU A 213 -3.32 -66.68 -23.13
CA LEU A 213 -2.55 -66.90 -24.36
C LEU A 213 -1.03 -66.91 -24.13
N TYR A 214 -0.59 -66.92 -22.88
CA TYR A 214 0.82 -66.90 -22.53
C TYR A 214 1.58 -68.06 -23.20
N GLY A 215 2.58 -67.72 -24.03
CA GLY A 215 3.36 -68.69 -24.80
C GLY A 215 2.62 -69.34 -25.99
N GLN A 216 1.38 -68.93 -26.29
CA GLN A 216 0.56 -69.45 -27.39
C GLN A 216 0.39 -68.47 -28.56
N ILE A 217 0.79 -67.21 -28.39
CA ILE A 217 0.76 -66.18 -29.43
C ILE A 217 2.16 -65.87 -29.93
N ASP A 218 2.26 -65.41 -31.18
CA ASP A 218 3.52 -64.96 -31.76
C ASP A 218 4.03 -63.69 -31.05
N SER A 219 5.35 -63.47 -31.11
CA SER A 219 6.01 -62.36 -30.42
C SER A 219 5.50 -60.97 -30.83
N ASP A 220 5.01 -60.82 -32.07
CA ASP A 220 4.52 -59.54 -32.58
C ASP A 220 3.11 -59.24 -32.05
N SER A 221 2.25 -60.28 -31.91
CA SER A 221 0.96 -60.18 -31.23
C SER A 221 1.09 -59.94 -29.72
N ASP A 222 2.04 -60.60 -29.04
CA ASP A 222 2.30 -60.39 -27.61
C ASP A 222 2.79 -58.95 -27.34
N PHE A 223 3.72 -58.46 -28.17
CA PHE A 223 4.19 -57.07 -28.11
C PHE A 223 3.06 -56.05 -28.33
N ARG A 224 2.13 -56.31 -29.26
CA ARG A 224 0.95 -55.45 -29.48
C ARG A 224 0.02 -55.44 -28.28
N LEU A 225 -0.22 -56.60 -27.65
CA LEU A 225 -1.07 -56.70 -26.47
C LEU A 225 -0.48 -55.92 -25.29
N ASP A 226 0.84 -56.01 -25.10
CA ASP A 226 1.56 -55.20 -24.12
C ASP A 226 1.43 -53.70 -24.38
N LYS A 227 1.47 -53.26 -25.63
CA LYS A 227 1.26 -51.85 -25.98
C LYS A 227 -0.14 -51.35 -25.65
N ILE A 228 -1.17 -52.18 -25.79
CA ILE A 228 -2.55 -51.83 -25.45
C ILE A 228 -2.69 -51.69 -23.93
N ILE A 229 -2.25 -52.69 -23.17
CA ILE A 229 -2.33 -52.70 -21.70
C ILE A 229 -1.53 -51.51 -21.13
N TYR A 230 -0.32 -51.29 -21.62
CA TYR A 230 0.51 -50.15 -21.23
C TYR A 230 -0.18 -48.80 -21.51
N SER A 231 -0.79 -48.64 -22.69
CA SER A 231 -1.49 -47.40 -23.05
C SER A 231 -2.71 -47.15 -22.16
N ALA A 232 -3.47 -48.20 -21.83
CA ALA A 232 -4.62 -48.11 -20.93
C ALA A 232 -4.20 -47.78 -19.48
N SER A 233 -3.12 -48.40 -18.97
CA SER A 233 -2.59 -48.09 -17.64
C SER A 233 -2.14 -46.64 -17.57
N ARG A 234 -1.39 -46.18 -18.58
CA ARG A 234 -0.96 -44.78 -18.67
C ARG A 234 -2.14 -43.80 -18.64
N MET A 235 -3.23 -44.11 -19.35
CA MET A 235 -4.40 -43.24 -19.39
C MET A 235 -5.07 -43.17 -18.01
N ARG A 236 -5.14 -44.31 -17.29
CA ARG A 236 -5.66 -44.36 -15.92
C ARG A 236 -4.84 -43.49 -14.97
N ASP A 237 -3.51 -43.56 -15.09
CA ASP A 237 -2.59 -42.80 -14.22
C ASP A 237 -2.64 -41.30 -14.52
N LEU A 238 -2.81 -40.91 -15.79
CA LEU A 238 -3.03 -39.52 -16.20
C LEU A 238 -4.33 -38.96 -15.59
N ILE A 239 -5.43 -39.71 -15.69
CA ILE A 239 -6.74 -39.28 -15.16
C ILE A 239 -6.69 -39.13 -13.63
N ARG A 240 -6.05 -40.09 -12.93
CA ARG A 240 -5.84 -39.98 -11.47
C ARG A 240 -5.01 -38.75 -11.10
N GLY A 241 -3.97 -38.42 -11.88
CA GLY A 241 -3.16 -37.23 -11.64
C GLY A 241 -3.93 -35.92 -11.82
N ILE A 242 -4.82 -35.83 -12.82
CA ILE A 242 -5.71 -34.67 -13.02
C ILE A 242 -6.65 -34.49 -11.82
N LEU A 243 -7.23 -35.58 -11.33
CA LEU A 243 -8.10 -35.56 -10.15
C LEU A 243 -7.39 -35.06 -8.89
N GLN A 244 -6.16 -35.53 -8.64
CA GLN A 244 -5.36 -35.05 -7.51
C GLN A 244 -5.03 -33.57 -7.63
N PHE A 245 -4.67 -33.12 -8.83
CA PHE A 245 -4.43 -31.71 -9.10
C PHE A 245 -5.69 -30.86 -8.87
N SER A 246 -6.86 -31.33 -9.30
CA SER A 246 -8.12 -30.59 -9.18
C SER A 246 -8.65 -30.52 -7.74
N ARG A 247 -8.60 -31.62 -6.99
CA ARG A 247 -9.13 -31.74 -5.61
C ARG A 247 -8.32 -31.04 -4.53
N SER A 248 -7.28 -30.30 -4.87
CA SER A 248 -6.36 -29.69 -3.91
C SER A 248 -6.93 -28.44 -3.23
N ASP A 249 -8.21 -28.43 -2.90
CA ASP A 249 -8.87 -27.30 -2.23
C ASP A 249 -8.45 -27.21 -0.75
N TYR A 250 -8.71 -26.02 -0.21
CA TYR A 250 -8.15 -25.46 1.01
C TYR A 250 -8.89 -26.01 2.24
N ASP A 251 -8.52 -27.21 2.71
CA ASP A 251 -9.01 -27.67 4.02
C ASP A 251 -8.14 -27.02 5.12
N ALA A 252 -8.59 -25.88 5.65
CA ALA A 252 -7.84 -25.04 6.58
C ALA A 252 -7.44 -25.77 7.88
N GLY A 253 -8.15 -26.85 8.26
CA GLY A 253 -7.82 -27.68 9.42
C GLY A 253 -6.71 -28.71 9.22
N SER A 254 -6.10 -28.79 8.03
CA SER A 254 -5.12 -29.83 7.69
C SER A 254 -3.65 -29.49 7.97
N PHE A 255 -3.33 -28.21 8.20
CA PHE A 255 -1.97 -27.77 8.50
C PHE A 255 -1.60 -28.03 9.95
N GLN A 256 -0.42 -28.59 10.16
CA GLN A 256 0.14 -28.87 11.48
C GLN A 256 1.67 -28.76 11.45
N LEU A 257 2.31 -28.88 12.62
CA LEU A 257 3.76 -29.04 12.68
C LEU A 257 4.13 -30.44 12.17
N VAL A 258 4.93 -30.50 11.11
CA VAL A 258 5.33 -31.74 10.44
C VAL A 258 6.84 -31.90 10.52
N ASP A 259 7.29 -32.98 11.15
CA ASP A 259 8.68 -33.41 11.11
C ASP A 259 8.98 -34.11 9.78
N LEU A 260 9.73 -33.44 8.91
CA LEU A 260 10.06 -33.96 7.59
C LEU A 260 10.94 -35.21 7.64
N ASN A 261 11.70 -35.45 8.72
CA ASN A 261 12.46 -36.70 8.87
C ASN A 261 11.52 -37.91 8.96
N GLN A 262 10.42 -37.78 9.70
CA GLN A 262 9.42 -38.85 9.83
C GLN A 262 8.71 -39.11 8.49
N ILE A 263 8.33 -38.05 7.79
CA ILE A 263 7.69 -38.15 6.47
C ILE A 263 8.59 -38.86 5.46
N VAL A 264 9.84 -38.43 5.34
CA VAL A 264 10.79 -39.06 4.40
C VAL A 264 11.06 -40.51 4.79
N SER A 265 11.21 -40.80 6.09
CA SER A 265 11.41 -42.18 6.56
C SER A 265 10.25 -43.09 6.18
N GLN A 266 9.00 -42.63 6.33
CA GLN A 266 7.82 -43.38 5.91
C GLN A 266 7.80 -43.61 4.40
N VAL A 267 8.07 -42.56 3.61
CA VAL A 267 8.12 -42.68 2.14
C VAL A 267 9.17 -43.69 1.69
N LEU A 268 10.36 -43.69 2.31
CA LEU A 268 11.41 -44.65 1.98
C LEU A 268 11.05 -46.09 2.39
N SER A 269 10.34 -46.27 3.52
CA SER A 269 9.81 -47.57 3.92
C SER A 269 8.78 -48.09 2.93
N ASP A 270 7.88 -47.24 2.45
CA ASP A 270 6.86 -47.61 1.47
C ASP A 270 7.48 -47.96 0.09
N MET A 271 8.70 -47.48 -0.18
CA MET A 271 9.44 -47.68 -1.43
C MET A 271 10.56 -48.72 -1.31
N GLU A 272 10.65 -49.46 -0.21
CA GLU A 272 11.77 -50.37 0.10
C GLU A 272 12.00 -51.42 -0.98
N GLU A 273 10.94 -52.01 -1.53
CA GLU A 273 11.01 -53.03 -2.58
C GLU A 273 11.66 -52.46 -3.86
N GLU A 274 11.18 -51.31 -4.36
CA GLU A 274 11.72 -50.67 -5.56
C GLU A 274 13.17 -50.20 -5.37
N ILE A 275 13.50 -49.66 -4.19
CA ILE A 275 14.86 -49.25 -3.82
C ILE A 275 15.81 -50.45 -3.85
N THR A 276 15.37 -51.58 -3.31
CA THR A 276 16.15 -52.82 -3.24
C THR A 276 16.34 -53.45 -4.62
N GLU A 277 15.28 -53.53 -5.43
CA GLU A 277 15.32 -54.05 -6.80
C GLU A 277 16.32 -53.26 -7.68
N LYS A 278 16.34 -51.93 -7.53
CA LYS A 278 17.24 -51.04 -8.28
C LYS A 278 18.62 -50.86 -7.64
N GLN A 279 18.87 -51.50 -6.49
CA GLN A 279 20.10 -51.37 -5.70
C GLN A 279 20.49 -49.91 -5.39
N ALA A 280 19.49 -49.05 -5.22
CA ALA A 280 19.70 -47.63 -5.01
C ALA A 280 20.27 -47.34 -3.59
N LEU A 281 21.00 -46.25 -3.46
CA LEU A 281 21.46 -45.71 -2.19
C LEU A 281 20.73 -44.39 -1.92
N VAL A 282 19.96 -44.33 -0.84
CA VAL A 282 19.30 -43.09 -0.42
C VAL A 282 19.92 -42.63 0.90
N SER A 283 20.55 -41.45 0.89
CA SER A 283 21.05 -40.77 2.09
C SER A 283 20.09 -39.65 2.50
N VAL A 284 19.77 -39.62 3.80
CA VAL A 284 18.92 -38.59 4.40
C VAL A 284 19.71 -37.89 5.49
N GLY A 285 20.00 -36.61 5.28
CA GLY A 285 20.54 -35.70 6.27
C GLY A 285 19.45 -35.13 7.19
N GLN A 286 19.82 -34.18 8.04
CA GLN A 286 18.87 -33.55 8.95
C GLN A 286 17.83 -32.71 8.18
N LEU A 287 16.54 -32.97 8.42
CA LEU A 287 15.44 -32.19 7.85
C LEU A 287 14.73 -31.36 8.92
N PRO A 288 14.12 -30.22 8.53
CA PRO A 288 13.45 -29.31 9.47
C PRO A 288 12.03 -29.76 9.81
N VAL A 289 11.48 -29.17 10.87
CA VAL A 289 10.05 -29.21 11.17
C VAL A 289 9.40 -27.99 10.50
N ILE A 290 8.31 -28.21 9.75
CA ILE A 290 7.61 -27.15 9.00
C ILE A 290 6.14 -27.06 9.42
N TRP A 291 5.48 -25.95 9.11
CA TRP A 291 4.02 -25.85 9.16
C TRP A 291 3.46 -26.32 7.81
N GLY A 292 2.83 -27.49 7.79
CA GLY A 292 2.40 -28.11 6.54
C GLY A 292 1.38 -29.22 6.70
N VAL A 293 0.98 -29.79 5.56
CA VAL A 293 0.03 -30.91 5.49
C VAL A 293 0.81 -32.21 5.31
N PRO A 294 0.81 -33.16 6.27
CA PRO A 294 1.64 -34.37 6.22
C PRO A 294 1.48 -35.17 4.93
N VAL A 295 0.23 -35.41 4.49
CA VAL A 295 -0.08 -36.19 3.29
C VAL A 295 0.50 -35.55 2.03
N GLN A 296 0.47 -34.21 1.94
CA GLN A 296 1.05 -33.49 0.81
C GLN A 296 2.58 -33.51 0.84
N MET A 297 3.18 -33.44 2.03
CA MET A 297 4.63 -33.60 2.16
C MET A 297 5.07 -35.01 1.76
N SER A 298 4.37 -36.06 2.20
CA SER A 298 4.63 -37.43 1.76
C SER A 298 4.56 -37.55 0.23
N GLN A 299 3.55 -36.96 -0.38
CA GLN A 299 3.38 -36.96 -1.84
C GLN A 299 4.51 -36.20 -2.56
N LEU A 300 4.95 -35.05 -2.02
CA LEU A 300 6.07 -34.27 -2.55
C LEU A 300 7.34 -35.13 -2.59
N PHE A 301 7.72 -35.73 -1.47
CA PHE A 301 8.93 -36.55 -1.39
C PHE A 301 8.81 -37.83 -2.22
N GLN A 302 7.66 -38.51 -2.19
CA GLN A 302 7.43 -39.69 -3.02
C GLN A 302 7.61 -39.38 -4.51
N ASN A 303 7.09 -38.25 -4.99
CA ASN A 303 7.26 -37.85 -6.40
C ASN A 303 8.72 -37.55 -6.75
N LEU A 304 9.48 -36.92 -5.86
CA LEU A 304 10.88 -36.59 -6.09
C LEU A 304 11.78 -37.84 -6.07
N VAL A 305 11.58 -38.72 -5.08
CA VAL A 305 12.32 -39.99 -4.97
C VAL A 305 11.98 -40.91 -6.14
N ASN A 306 10.70 -41.05 -6.52
CA ASN A 306 10.30 -41.81 -7.71
C ASN A 306 10.96 -41.28 -8.98
N ASN A 307 11.07 -39.95 -9.14
CA ASN A 307 11.77 -39.38 -10.29
C ASN A 307 13.25 -39.78 -10.30
N ALA A 308 13.92 -39.73 -9.15
CA ALA A 308 15.32 -40.15 -9.05
C ALA A 308 15.51 -41.65 -9.39
N MET A 309 14.64 -42.52 -8.87
CA MET A 309 14.66 -43.97 -9.17
C MET A 309 14.37 -44.29 -10.64
N LYS A 310 13.61 -43.43 -11.30
CA LYS A 310 13.20 -43.64 -12.69
C LYS A 310 14.22 -43.13 -13.69
N PHE A 311 14.89 -42.03 -13.39
CA PHE A 311 15.86 -41.38 -14.27
C PHE A 311 17.32 -41.71 -13.93
N GLY A 312 17.52 -42.80 -13.17
CA GLY A 312 18.84 -43.38 -12.93
C GLY A 312 19.57 -43.74 -14.22
N ARG A 313 20.89 -43.61 -14.23
CA ARG A 313 21.72 -43.91 -15.41
C ARG A 313 21.96 -45.41 -15.52
N ASN A 314 21.76 -45.96 -16.70
CA ASN A 314 22.06 -47.37 -16.96
C ASN A 314 23.52 -47.72 -16.61
N GLY A 315 23.71 -48.82 -15.87
CA GLY A 315 25.02 -49.32 -15.46
C GLY A 315 25.69 -48.55 -14.31
N HIS A 316 25.02 -47.56 -13.71
CA HIS A 316 25.49 -46.86 -12.51
C HIS A 316 24.52 -47.10 -11.37
N ARG A 317 25.04 -47.14 -10.14
CA ARG A 317 24.21 -47.21 -8.94
C ARG A 317 23.44 -45.90 -8.79
N ILE A 318 22.13 -45.98 -8.55
CA ILE A 318 21.29 -44.81 -8.29
C ILE A 318 21.63 -44.28 -6.89
N GLU A 319 21.98 -43.00 -6.79
CA GLU A 319 22.25 -42.32 -5.53
C GLU A 319 21.31 -41.13 -5.39
N VAL A 320 20.64 -41.02 -4.25
CA VAL A 320 19.73 -39.93 -3.90
C VAL A 320 20.13 -39.37 -2.54
N ASP A 321 20.42 -38.08 -2.49
CA ASP A 321 20.78 -37.36 -1.27
C ASP A 321 19.72 -36.32 -0.93
N ILE A 322 19.17 -36.40 0.27
CA ILE A 322 18.12 -35.50 0.77
C ILE A 322 18.63 -34.80 2.02
N HIS A 323 18.79 -33.48 1.99
CA HIS A 323 19.26 -32.72 3.16
C HIS A 323 18.59 -31.36 3.29
N GLY A 324 18.45 -30.87 4.53
CA GLY A 324 17.89 -29.57 4.85
C GLY A 324 18.96 -28.59 5.35
N LYS A 325 18.77 -27.31 5.07
CA LYS A 325 19.52 -26.21 5.68
C LYS A 325 18.60 -25.02 5.98
N LEU A 326 18.89 -24.28 7.04
CA LEU A 326 18.27 -22.99 7.31
C LEU A 326 18.95 -21.92 6.47
N ILE A 327 18.17 -21.03 5.89
CA ILE A 327 18.64 -19.85 5.17
C ILE A 327 17.99 -18.62 5.80
N GLU A 328 18.82 -17.68 6.24
CA GLU A 328 18.39 -16.40 6.79
C GLU A 328 17.80 -15.52 5.68
N ALA A 329 16.84 -14.66 6.04
CA ALA A 329 16.12 -13.80 5.09
C ALA A 329 17.03 -12.95 4.18
N ASP A 330 18.21 -12.56 4.68
CA ASP A 330 19.17 -11.70 4.00
C ASP A 330 19.93 -12.40 2.85
N GLU A 331 20.05 -13.73 2.89
CA GLU A 331 20.72 -14.52 1.85
C GLU A 331 19.81 -14.82 0.65
N LEU A 332 18.50 -14.52 0.73
CA LEU A 332 17.48 -14.82 -0.28
C LEU A 332 17.04 -13.56 -1.07
N LEU A 333 18.01 -12.78 -1.56
CA LEU A 333 17.76 -11.56 -2.33
C LEU A 333 17.11 -11.78 -3.71
N GLU A 334 17.18 -13.00 -4.25
CA GLU A 334 16.75 -13.31 -5.62
C GLU A 334 15.36 -14.00 -5.74
N LEU A 335 14.66 -14.27 -4.63
CA LEU A 335 13.34 -14.92 -4.70
C LEU A 335 12.19 -13.90 -4.91
N PRO A 336 11.28 -14.15 -5.88
CA PRO A 336 10.07 -13.35 -6.05
C PRO A 336 9.14 -13.52 -4.84
N ASP A 337 8.42 -12.45 -4.45
CA ASP A 337 7.39 -12.45 -3.40
C ASP A 337 7.81 -12.94 -2.00
N ARG A 338 9.10 -12.75 -1.64
CA ARG A 338 9.58 -13.04 -0.28
C ARG A 338 8.88 -12.17 0.78
N LYS A 339 8.55 -12.77 1.92
CA LYS A 339 8.10 -11.99 3.09
C LYS A 339 9.33 -11.38 3.78
N PRO A 340 9.42 -10.05 3.92
CA PRO A 340 10.51 -9.41 4.65
C PRO A 340 10.64 -10.04 6.05
N GLU A 341 11.88 -10.26 6.52
CA GLU A 341 12.19 -10.78 7.85
C GLU A 341 11.76 -12.23 8.15
N THR A 342 11.39 -13.05 7.16
CA THR A 342 11.08 -14.48 7.39
C THR A 342 12.26 -15.35 6.94
N ASN A 343 12.77 -16.20 7.82
CA ASN A 343 13.77 -17.20 7.46
C ASN A 343 13.11 -18.33 6.69
N TYR A 344 13.90 -19.08 5.95
CA TYR A 344 13.41 -20.18 5.13
C TYR A 344 14.22 -21.45 5.36
N HIS A 345 13.54 -22.58 5.30
CA HIS A 345 14.17 -23.88 5.21
C HIS A 345 14.35 -24.26 3.74
N GLN A 346 15.59 -24.53 3.33
CA GLN A 346 15.90 -25.08 2.03
C GLN A 346 16.17 -26.57 2.14
N ILE A 347 15.37 -27.37 1.45
CA ILE A 347 15.51 -28.81 1.31
C ILE A 347 16.03 -29.11 -0.09
N LEU A 348 17.11 -29.87 -0.18
CA LEU A 348 17.74 -30.28 -1.41
C LEU A 348 17.52 -31.78 -1.60
N VAL A 349 17.01 -32.17 -2.76
CA VAL A 349 16.89 -33.56 -3.20
C VAL A 349 17.74 -33.72 -4.45
N LYS A 350 18.92 -34.32 -4.29
CA LYS A 350 19.91 -34.51 -5.35
C LYS A 350 19.95 -35.96 -5.80
N ASP A 351 19.91 -36.20 -7.10
CA ASP A 351 20.13 -37.50 -7.71
C ASP A 351 21.39 -37.51 -8.61
N ASN A 352 21.90 -38.71 -8.92
CA ASN A 352 23.01 -38.91 -9.88
C ASN A 352 22.53 -39.41 -11.25
N GLY A 353 21.27 -39.12 -11.61
CA GLY A 353 20.60 -39.59 -12.82
C GLY A 353 21.12 -38.98 -14.12
N ILE A 354 20.35 -39.16 -15.20
CA ILE A 354 20.72 -38.67 -16.55
C ILE A 354 20.83 -37.14 -16.63
N GLY A 355 20.21 -36.42 -15.71
CA GLY A 355 20.10 -34.96 -15.74
C GLY A 355 19.39 -34.43 -16.99
N PHE A 356 19.25 -33.10 -17.07
CA PHE A 356 18.62 -32.40 -18.18
C PHE A 356 19.27 -31.03 -18.43
N LYS A 357 18.99 -30.44 -19.59
CA LYS A 357 19.50 -29.10 -19.93
C LYS A 357 18.74 -28.02 -19.16
N MET A 358 19.46 -27.05 -18.60
CA MET A 358 18.88 -25.94 -17.82
C MET A 358 17.86 -25.08 -18.57
N GLU A 359 17.87 -25.06 -19.91
CA GLU A 359 16.84 -24.42 -20.74
C GLU A 359 15.42 -24.95 -20.47
N HIS A 360 15.32 -26.12 -19.87
CA HIS A 360 14.05 -26.75 -19.52
C HIS A 360 13.68 -26.65 -18.03
N ALA A 361 14.53 -26.08 -17.18
CA ALA A 361 14.36 -26.08 -15.72
C ALA A 361 13.04 -25.46 -15.25
N ASN A 362 12.54 -24.42 -15.94
CA ASN A 362 11.23 -23.84 -15.64
C ASN A 362 10.07 -24.64 -16.25
N ALA A 363 10.30 -25.32 -17.37
CA ALA A 363 9.26 -26.03 -18.11
C ALA A 363 8.89 -27.37 -17.47
N ILE A 364 9.78 -28.02 -16.71
CA ILE A 364 9.53 -29.34 -16.10
C ILE A 364 8.41 -29.32 -15.06
N PHE A 365 8.11 -28.16 -14.47
CA PHE A 365 7.02 -28.00 -13.50
C PHE A 365 5.66 -27.76 -14.17
N GLY A 366 5.62 -27.61 -15.49
CA GLY A 366 4.37 -27.48 -16.25
C GLY A 366 3.62 -28.80 -16.35
N VAL A 367 2.28 -28.73 -16.32
CA VAL A 367 1.43 -29.91 -16.48
C VAL A 367 1.67 -30.56 -17.84
N PHE A 368 1.88 -31.88 -17.87
CA PHE A 368 2.12 -32.71 -19.06
C PHE A 368 3.45 -32.46 -19.80
N LYS A 369 4.41 -31.74 -19.21
CA LYS A 369 5.72 -31.49 -19.84
C LYS A 369 6.68 -32.67 -19.61
N ARG A 370 7.34 -33.15 -20.67
CA ARG A 370 8.34 -34.23 -20.65
C ARG A 370 9.54 -33.86 -21.54
N LEU A 371 10.76 -34.19 -21.10
CA LEU A 371 12.01 -33.86 -21.80
C LEU A 371 12.61 -35.03 -22.60
N HIS A 372 12.21 -36.27 -22.33
CA HIS A 372 12.73 -37.47 -23.00
C HIS A 372 11.66 -38.18 -23.82
N THR A 373 12.09 -38.75 -24.95
CA THR A 373 11.27 -39.47 -25.91
C THR A 373 10.63 -40.72 -25.29
N TYR A 374 9.43 -41.08 -25.75
CA TYR A 374 8.53 -42.10 -25.19
C TYR A 374 9.11 -43.52 -25.03
N ARG A 375 10.29 -43.80 -25.59
CA ARG A 375 10.91 -45.13 -25.63
C ARG A 375 11.92 -45.40 -24.51
N GLU A 376 12.39 -44.38 -23.78
CA GLU A 376 13.51 -44.56 -22.84
C GLU A 376 13.11 -44.49 -21.36
N TYR A 377 12.04 -43.77 -20.97
CA TYR A 377 11.62 -43.65 -19.56
C TYR A 377 10.09 -43.49 -19.41
N GLU A 378 9.44 -44.25 -18.51
CA GLU A 378 7.97 -44.27 -18.30
C GLU A 378 7.45 -43.07 -17.50
N GLY A 379 6.30 -42.44 -17.76
CA GLY A 379 5.76 -41.45 -16.79
C GLY A 379 4.65 -40.52 -17.28
N THR A 380 3.84 -40.02 -16.36
CA THR A 380 2.64 -39.20 -16.64
C THR A 380 2.92 -37.74 -16.97
N GLY A 381 4.07 -37.19 -16.51
CA GLY A 381 4.38 -35.76 -16.66
C GLY A 381 3.57 -34.85 -15.71
N ILE A 382 2.95 -35.44 -14.68
CA ILE A 382 2.13 -34.71 -13.70
C ILE A 382 2.88 -34.52 -12.37
N GLY A 383 3.77 -35.45 -11.99
CA GLY A 383 4.41 -35.48 -10.67
C GLY A 383 5.10 -34.16 -10.27
N LEU A 384 5.93 -33.57 -11.14
CA LEU A 384 6.61 -32.30 -10.82
C LEU A 384 5.65 -31.10 -10.76
N SER A 385 4.56 -31.10 -11.54
CA SER A 385 3.53 -30.06 -11.43
C SER A 385 2.76 -30.15 -10.11
N ILE A 386 2.57 -31.36 -9.58
CA ILE A 386 2.05 -31.58 -8.23
C ILE A 386 3.05 -31.07 -7.18
N CYS A 387 4.34 -31.37 -7.32
CA CYS A 387 5.38 -30.83 -6.41
C CYS A 387 5.35 -29.30 -6.36
N LYS A 388 5.26 -28.64 -7.52
CA LYS A 388 5.15 -27.18 -7.62
C LYS A 388 3.91 -26.67 -6.89
N LYS A 389 2.73 -27.24 -7.16
CA LYS A 389 1.48 -26.85 -6.49
C LYS A 389 1.54 -27.05 -4.97
N ILE A 390 2.11 -28.16 -4.49
CA ILE A 390 2.28 -28.43 -3.07
C ILE A 390 3.17 -27.37 -2.43
N VAL A 391 4.32 -27.08 -3.01
CA VAL A 391 5.27 -26.11 -2.46
C VAL A 391 4.70 -24.69 -2.48
N ASP A 392 4.04 -24.29 -3.58
CA ASP A 392 3.38 -22.98 -3.69
C ASP A 392 2.26 -22.85 -2.63
N ARG A 393 1.49 -23.92 -2.38
CA ARG A 393 0.45 -23.97 -1.33
C ARG A 393 1.03 -23.79 0.08
N HIS A 394 2.28 -24.18 0.30
CA HIS A 394 2.98 -23.99 1.58
C HIS A 394 3.72 -22.66 1.65
N GLY A 395 3.44 -21.73 0.72
CA GLY A 395 4.08 -20.41 0.68
C GLY A 395 5.57 -20.48 0.35
N GLY A 396 5.99 -21.54 -0.33
CA GLY A 396 7.38 -21.80 -0.69
C GLY A 396 7.67 -21.71 -2.18
N PHE A 397 8.91 -22.06 -2.52
CA PHE A 397 9.42 -22.06 -3.89
C PHE A 397 10.13 -23.36 -4.20
N ILE A 398 9.93 -23.91 -5.40
CA ILE A 398 10.69 -25.04 -5.90
C ILE A 398 11.41 -24.64 -7.18
N LYS A 399 12.71 -24.97 -7.25
CA LYS A 399 13.54 -24.85 -8.45
C LYS A 399 14.28 -26.16 -8.71
N ALA A 400 14.80 -26.32 -9.92
CA ALA A 400 15.61 -27.47 -10.27
C ALA A 400 16.91 -27.01 -10.95
N GLU A 401 18.01 -27.62 -10.55
CA GLU A 401 19.34 -27.45 -11.13
C GLU A 401 19.79 -28.80 -11.67
N SER A 402 20.35 -28.85 -12.87
CA SER A 402 20.76 -30.11 -13.47
C SER A 402 21.85 -29.92 -14.51
N GLN A 403 22.71 -30.93 -14.62
CA GLN A 403 23.67 -31.03 -15.71
C GLN A 403 23.53 -32.41 -16.34
N LEU A 404 23.52 -32.43 -17.67
CA LEU A 404 23.43 -33.67 -18.42
C LEU A 404 24.52 -34.63 -17.94
N ASN A 405 24.14 -35.87 -17.65
CA ASN A 405 25.02 -36.92 -17.17
C ASN A 405 25.65 -36.69 -15.78
N GLN A 406 25.14 -35.76 -14.98
CA GLN A 406 25.60 -35.54 -13.60
C GLN A 406 24.44 -35.52 -12.59
N GLY A 407 23.23 -35.81 -13.04
CA GLY A 407 22.02 -35.83 -12.23
C GLY A 407 21.28 -34.50 -12.14
N ALA A 408 20.29 -34.44 -11.25
CA ALA A 408 19.51 -33.25 -10.96
C ALA A 408 19.46 -32.96 -9.46
N THR A 409 19.17 -31.72 -9.11
CA THR A 409 18.97 -31.25 -7.75
C THR A 409 17.69 -30.43 -7.71
N PHE A 410 16.70 -30.93 -7.00
CA PHE A 410 15.45 -30.21 -6.72
C PHE A 410 15.59 -29.47 -5.41
N ILE A 411 15.39 -28.16 -5.44
CA ILE A 411 15.61 -27.26 -4.31
C ILE A 411 14.25 -26.70 -3.91
N ILE A 412 13.76 -27.15 -2.76
CA ILE A 412 12.50 -26.72 -2.16
C ILE A 412 12.83 -25.71 -1.06
N THR A 413 12.16 -24.56 -1.05
CA THR A 413 12.35 -23.49 -0.07
C THR A 413 11.02 -23.21 0.60
N LEU A 414 10.89 -23.47 1.90
CA LEU A 414 9.66 -23.32 2.68
C LEU A 414 9.86 -22.31 3.82
N PRO A 415 8.86 -21.49 4.17
CA PRO A 415 9.00 -20.49 5.22
C PRO A 415 9.19 -21.15 6.60
N GLU A 416 10.08 -20.58 7.40
CA GLU A 416 10.25 -20.95 8.80
C GLU A 416 9.02 -20.52 9.62
N VAL A 417 8.60 -21.39 10.53
CA VAL A 417 7.50 -21.11 11.45
C VAL A 417 8.03 -20.31 12.63
N LYS A 418 7.89 -18.97 12.60
CA LYS A 418 8.13 -18.15 13.80
C LYS A 418 7.03 -18.44 14.82
N THR A 419 7.40 -19.03 15.96
CA THR A 419 6.50 -19.42 17.07
C THR A 419 5.59 -18.28 17.56
N LYS A 420 5.93 -17.01 17.31
CA LYS A 420 5.11 -15.83 17.65
C LYS A 420 3.95 -15.54 16.68
N ALA A 421 3.99 -16.01 15.43
CA ALA A 421 2.93 -15.78 14.44
C ALA A 421 1.73 -16.72 14.61
N LEU A 422 1.90 -17.84 15.32
CA LEU A 422 0.84 -18.80 15.63
C LEU A 422 -0.24 -18.25 16.58
N VAL A 423 0.12 -17.35 17.49
CA VAL A 423 -0.83 -16.75 18.45
C VAL A 423 -1.73 -15.73 17.74
N ALA A 424 -1.18 -14.93 16.82
CA ALA A 424 -1.94 -13.91 16.10
C ALA A 424 -2.96 -14.50 15.10
N HIS A 425 -2.65 -15.64 14.46
CA HIS A 425 -3.62 -16.30 13.57
C HIS A 425 -4.74 -17.03 14.32
N GLN A 426 -4.46 -17.58 15.51
CA GLN A 426 -5.51 -18.15 16.37
C GLN A 426 -6.43 -17.08 16.97
N GLU A 427 -5.93 -15.87 17.22
CA GLU A 427 -6.75 -14.75 17.73
C GLU A 427 -7.58 -14.05 16.65
N SER A 428 -7.13 -14.02 15.39
CA SER A 428 -7.91 -13.44 14.27
C SER A 428 -9.05 -14.33 13.76
N GLU A 429 -9.12 -15.60 14.15
CA GLU A 429 -10.20 -16.53 13.78
C GLU A 429 -11.25 -16.71 14.88
N GLN A 430 -11.10 -16.04 16.04
CA GLN A 430 -12.10 -16.00 17.12
C GLN A 430 -12.93 -14.70 17.16
N LEU A 431 -12.76 -13.81 16.17
CA LEU A 431 -13.55 -12.59 15.93
C LEU A 431 -14.25 -12.70 14.59
#